data_AF-A0A1A3CKZ9-F1
#
_entry.id   AF-A0A1A3CKZ9-F1
#
_cell.length_a   1.000
_cell.length_b   1.000
_cell.length_c   1.000
_cell.angle_alpha   90.00
_cell.angle_beta   90.00
_cell.angle_gamma   90.00
#
_symmetry.space_group_name_H-M   'P 1'
#
loop_
_entity.id
_entity.type
_entity.pdbx_description
1 polymer ?
#
loop_
_entity_poly.entity_id
_entity_poly.type
_entity_poly.pdbx_seq_one_letter_code
_entity_poly.pdbx_strand_id
1 'polypeptide(L)'
;MSQLLVSPSQFISATTVLESIGSSLHSANAAAVVPTTGLVAASADEISAELAALFTEHGRQYQAAAGQFATSYEQVVLRLLETAQLYANAEIAVAQQLAAGASRLVNEPVLQLTGRPLFGDGANGYTTAEGVGTPGGAGGWLFGNGGTGGVSVRYGIAGGTGGAGGVLLGNGGTGGGNLYGGMPGGAGGSAGLIGIGGTGGASGPGGVGGAGGRGGLLGLPGTAGISTALGPNQTLIHPGQYGSPILNISVGGGPSAPVTVDSGASGLVVPPQYVNLANLGVPTGTGSVSYGGALFVNYQTYVTTVDFGNGIVTAPTTVGVATSAYLNNPGNPIDVSLLPAYLGVGPNNDFPFSSPVNAALPGNMNQGVLINLPRGMLEFGPNPLPPLVEMDGAPRTVVQVQINNELPQTVGAFIDSGGELGAIPQSLVPGLAIGNHLPAGTVITVSTINGVPLYTQTVTANHTPFVVASATADNFYVFNTGSYPFSQLPIYIWNNDAVGTTIFDRQI
;
A
#
# COMPACT_ATOMS: atom_id res chain seq x y z
N MET A 1 -52.57 18.30 6.01
CA MET A 1 -51.58 19.34 6.39
C MET A 1 -51.60 20.41 5.31
N SER A 2 -51.77 21.67 5.68
CA SER A 2 -51.65 22.81 4.76
C SER A 2 -50.16 23.08 4.53
N GLN A 3 -49.70 23.06 3.28
CA GLN A 3 -48.33 23.45 2.93
C GLN A 3 -48.30 24.97 2.75
N LEU A 4 -47.65 25.67 3.67
CA LEU A 4 -47.37 27.09 3.55
C LEU A 4 -46.01 27.27 2.87
N LEU A 5 -46.02 27.63 1.59
CA LEU A 5 -44.83 28.04 0.84
C LEU A 5 -44.60 29.53 1.07
N VAL A 6 -43.56 29.90 1.79
CA VAL A 6 -43.14 31.31 1.91
C VAL A 6 -41.83 31.49 1.15
N SER A 7 -41.82 32.45 0.23
CA SER A 7 -40.62 32.77 -0.55
C SER A 7 -39.57 33.45 0.36
N PRO A 8 -38.28 33.06 0.30
CA PRO A 8 -37.20 33.76 0.98
C PRO A 8 -37.16 35.26 0.67
N SER A 9 -37.52 35.65 -0.56
CA SER A 9 -37.57 37.06 -0.97
C SER A 9 -38.67 37.87 -0.27
N GLN A 10 -39.77 37.23 0.14
CA GLN A 10 -40.86 37.87 0.89
C GLN A 10 -40.48 38.10 2.35
N PHE A 11 -39.71 37.19 2.94
CA PHE A 11 -39.18 37.35 4.31
C PHE A 11 -38.15 38.47 4.40
N ILE A 12 -37.21 38.57 3.45
CA ILE A 12 -36.22 39.66 3.42
C ILE A 12 -36.92 41.02 3.32
N SER A 13 -37.94 41.13 2.46
CA SER A 13 -38.73 42.36 2.34
C SER A 13 -39.47 42.73 3.63
N ALA A 14 -39.99 41.74 4.37
CA ALA A 14 -40.69 41.98 5.63
C ALA A 14 -39.75 42.47 6.73
N THR A 15 -38.53 41.93 6.81
CA THR A 15 -37.50 42.37 7.76
C THR A 15 -37.13 43.84 7.53
N THR A 16 -36.91 44.25 6.28
CA THR A 16 -36.61 45.65 5.94
C THR A 16 -37.74 46.61 6.34
N VAL A 17 -39.01 46.19 6.19
CA VAL A 17 -40.16 46.99 6.63
C VAL A 17 -40.20 47.12 8.16
N LEU A 18 -39.93 46.03 8.89
CA LEU A 18 -39.90 46.07 10.36
C LEU A 18 -38.74 46.94 10.88
N GLU A 19 -37.55 46.85 10.30
CA GLU A 19 -36.43 47.75 10.63
C GLU A 19 -36.79 49.23 10.39
N SER A 20 -37.46 49.54 9.28
CA SER A 20 -37.93 50.90 8.98
C SER A 20 -38.96 51.42 9.98
N ILE A 21 -39.88 50.56 10.44
CA ILE A 21 -40.89 50.90 11.45
C ILE A 21 -40.21 51.15 12.80
N GLY A 22 -39.29 50.27 13.21
CA GLY A 22 -38.51 50.41 14.44
C GLY A 22 -37.71 51.71 14.47
N SER A 23 -37.03 52.04 13.37
CA SER A 23 -36.28 53.30 13.21
C SER A 23 -37.19 54.54 13.31
N SER A 24 -38.37 54.49 12.68
CA SER A 24 -39.35 55.58 12.73
C SER A 24 -39.90 55.79 14.15
N LEU A 25 -40.21 54.72 14.86
CA LEU A 25 -40.68 54.75 16.25
C LEU A 25 -39.60 55.29 17.19
N HIS A 26 -38.35 54.84 17.03
CA HIS A 26 -37.22 55.35 17.83
C HIS A 26 -37.02 56.86 17.62
N SER A 27 -37.06 57.31 16.36
CA SER A 27 -36.92 58.72 16.01
C SER A 27 -38.05 59.58 16.58
N ALA A 28 -39.29 59.09 16.51
CA ALA A 28 -40.45 59.77 17.07
C ALA A 28 -40.38 59.86 18.60
N ASN A 29 -40.01 58.78 19.29
CA ASN A 29 -39.86 58.75 20.75
C ASN A 29 -38.72 59.66 21.22
N ALA A 30 -37.59 59.69 20.49
CA ALA A 30 -36.47 60.58 20.77
C ALA A 30 -36.85 62.06 20.59
N ALA A 31 -37.58 62.40 19.53
CA ALA A 31 -38.08 63.76 19.30
C ALA A 31 -39.06 64.22 20.40
N ALA A 32 -39.78 63.29 21.01
CA ALA A 32 -40.72 63.58 22.09
C ALA A 32 -40.05 63.81 23.46
N VAL A 33 -38.76 63.48 23.65
CA VAL A 33 -38.06 63.58 24.95
C VAL A 33 -38.09 65.01 25.49
N VAL A 34 -37.52 65.95 24.74
CA VAL A 34 -37.39 67.36 25.17
C VAL A 34 -38.74 68.03 25.44
N PRO A 35 -39.75 67.97 24.54
CA PRO A 35 -41.02 68.65 24.78
C PRO A 35 -41.86 68.05 25.93
N THR A 36 -41.62 66.79 26.33
CA THR A 36 -42.37 66.13 27.41
C THR A 36 -41.67 66.14 28.77
N THR A 37 -40.35 66.35 28.80
CA THR A 37 -39.55 66.32 30.05
C THR A 37 -38.89 67.66 30.39
N GLY A 38 -38.88 68.63 29.47
CA GLY A 38 -38.31 69.97 29.65
C GLY A 38 -39.35 71.06 29.92
N LEU A 39 -40.53 70.69 30.43
CA LEU A 39 -41.61 71.65 30.71
C LEU A 39 -41.20 72.60 31.83
N VAL A 40 -41.30 73.90 31.57
CA VAL A 40 -41.06 74.96 32.55
C VAL A 40 -42.40 75.43 33.10
N ALA A 41 -42.45 75.79 34.38
CA ALA A 41 -43.63 76.37 35.00
C ALA A 41 -44.09 77.61 34.22
N ALA A 42 -45.39 77.69 33.92
CA ALA A 42 -45.98 78.79 33.14
C ALA A 42 -45.97 80.14 33.90
N SER A 43 -45.80 80.09 35.22
CA SER A 43 -45.82 81.20 36.17
C SER A 43 -45.00 80.80 37.42
N ALA A 44 -44.57 81.78 38.23
CA ALA A 44 -43.73 81.54 39.41
C ALA A 44 -44.50 80.96 40.62
N ASP A 45 -45.76 80.56 40.44
CA ASP A 45 -46.60 79.99 41.49
C ASP A 45 -46.35 78.48 41.70
N GLU A 46 -46.62 78.02 42.92
CA GLU A 46 -46.41 76.63 43.34
C GLU A 46 -47.26 75.62 42.53
N ILE A 47 -48.46 76.02 42.07
CA ILE A 47 -49.36 75.13 41.31
C ILE A 47 -48.80 74.89 39.90
N SER A 48 -48.34 75.95 39.23
CA SER A 48 -47.68 75.84 37.91
C SER A 48 -46.38 75.03 37.98
N ALA A 49 -45.63 75.14 39.09
CA ALA A 49 -44.41 74.36 39.32
C ALA A 49 -44.71 72.86 39.53
N GLU A 50 -45.68 72.53 40.37
CA GLU A 50 -46.11 71.14 40.62
C GLU A 50 -46.73 70.49 39.37
N LEU A 51 -47.51 71.23 38.58
CA LEU A 51 -48.08 70.71 37.34
C LEU A 51 -47.01 70.44 36.27
N ALA A 52 -46.01 71.32 36.15
CA ALA A 52 -44.85 71.08 35.27
C ALA A 52 -44.03 69.86 35.73
N ALA A 53 -43.87 69.66 37.05
CA ALA A 53 -43.21 68.49 37.62
C ALA A 53 -43.98 67.18 37.35
N LEU A 54 -45.32 67.19 37.51
CA LEU A 54 -46.18 66.04 37.20
C LEU A 54 -46.07 65.61 35.73
N PHE A 55 -46.16 66.57 34.80
CA PHE A 55 -46.04 66.25 33.36
C PHE A 55 -44.63 65.79 33.00
N THR A 56 -43.60 66.37 33.62
CA THR A 56 -42.21 65.92 33.44
C THR A 56 -42.00 64.48 33.90
N GLU A 57 -42.57 64.12 35.06
CA GLU A 57 -42.51 62.74 35.58
C GLU A 57 -43.28 61.77 34.68
N HIS A 58 -44.47 62.13 34.22
CA HIS A 58 -45.21 61.32 33.25
C HIS A 58 -44.44 61.16 31.92
N GLY A 59 -43.77 62.22 31.45
CA GLY A 59 -42.88 62.18 30.29
C GLY A 59 -41.72 61.21 30.50
N ARG A 60 -41.10 61.17 31.68
CA ARG A 60 -40.04 60.19 32.01
C ARG A 60 -40.55 58.75 32.02
N GLN A 61 -41.74 58.51 32.58
CA GLN A 61 -42.37 57.18 32.59
C GLN A 61 -42.69 56.71 31.17
N TYR A 62 -43.21 57.59 30.31
CA TYR A 62 -43.40 57.29 28.90
C TYR A 62 -42.09 56.91 28.20
N GLN A 63 -41.02 57.68 28.41
CA GLN A 63 -39.71 57.39 27.80
C GLN A 63 -39.12 56.06 28.29
N ALA A 64 -39.31 55.72 29.57
CA ALA A 64 -38.92 54.42 30.11
C ALA A 64 -39.70 53.27 29.45
N ALA A 65 -41.02 53.41 29.29
CA ALA A 65 -41.87 52.43 28.60
C ALA A 65 -41.52 52.31 27.09
N ALA A 66 -41.23 53.43 26.43
CA ALA A 66 -40.80 53.47 25.04
C ALA A 66 -39.46 52.75 24.83
N GLY A 67 -38.51 52.90 25.77
CA GLY A 67 -37.25 52.16 25.76
C GLY A 67 -37.42 50.65 25.94
N GLN A 68 -38.33 50.23 26.84
CA GLN A 68 -38.68 48.82 27.02
C GLN A 68 -39.33 48.23 25.77
N PHE A 69 -40.25 48.96 25.13
CA PHE A 69 -40.89 48.55 23.88
C PHE A 69 -39.86 48.41 22.73
N ALA A 70 -38.92 49.34 22.59
CA ALA A 70 -37.88 49.27 21.57
C ALA A 70 -37.02 48.00 21.73
N THR A 71 -36.63 47.68 22.97
CA THR A 71 -35.88 46.45 23.28
C THR A 71 -36.67 45.19 22.93
N SER A 72 -37.97 45.16 23.28
CA SER A 72 -38.85 44.03 22.90
C SER A 72 -39.04 43.93 21.39
N TYR A 73 -39.13 45.05 20.68
CA TYR A 73 -39.27 45.09 19.23
C TYR A 73 -38.05 44.50 18.53
N GLU A 74 -36.84 44.87 18.95
CA GLU A 74 -35.58 44.30 18.44
C GLU A 74 -35.52 42.78 18.65
N GLN A 75 -35.92 42.30 19.84
CA GLN A 75 -35.98 40.86 20.14
C GLN A 75 -36.97 40.11 19.23
N VAL A 76 -38.11 40.72 18.90
CA VAL A 76 -39.09 40.15 17.98
C VAL A 76 -38.52 40.05 16.56
N VAL A 77 -37.87 41.11 16.07
CA VAL A 77 -37.25 41.13 14.73
C VAL A 77 -36.13 40.08 14.63
N LEU A 78 -35.25 39.98 15.65
CA LEU A 78 -34.19 38.99 15.70
C LEU A 78 -34.73 37.56 15.69
N ARG A 79 -35.76 37.27 16.49
CA ARG A 79 -36.36 35.95 16.55
C ARG A 79 -37.10 35.57 15.26
N LEU A 80 -37.68 36.56 14.57
CA LEU A 80 -38.27 36.35 13.25
C LEU A 80 -37.20 35.97 12.21
N LEU A 81 -36.01 36.59 12.28
CA LEU A 81 -34.87 36.26 11.42
C LEU A 81 -34.35 34.83 11.69
N GLU A 82 -34.18 34.46 12.97
CA GLU A 82 -33.75 33.12 13.36
C GLU A 82 -34.72 32.03 12.88
N THR A 83 -36.02 32.26 13.05
CA THR A 83 -37.04 31.33 12.57
C THR A 83 -37.05 31.22 11.05
N ALA A 84 -36.87 32.32 10.31
CA ALA A 84 -36.73 32.28 8.86
C ALA A 84 -35.53 31.45 8.39
N GLN A 85 -34.38 31.56 9.06
CA GLN A 85 -33.19 30.75 8.74
C GLN A 85 -33.42 29.25 9.01
N LEU A 86 -34.09 28.91 10.12
CA LEU A 86 -34.46 27.52 10.42
C LEU A 86 -35.41 26.95 9.36
N TYR A 87 -36.38 27.74 8.90
CA TYR A 87 -37.27 27.35 7.81
C TYR A 87 -36.51 27.13 6.49
N ALA A 88 -35.61 28.03 6.11
CA ALA A 88 -34.80 27.88 4.90
C ALA A 88 -33.93 26.61 4.95
N ASN A 89 -33.31 26.33 6.09
CA ASN A 89 -32.51 25.11 6.28
C ASN A 89 -33.38 23.84 6.22
N ALA A 90 -34.59 23.88 6.77
CA ALA A 90 -35.54 22.78 6.69
C ALA A 90 -35.98 22.51 5.24
N GLU A 91 -36.27 23.55 4.45
CA GLU A 91 -36.62 23.42 3.03
C GLU A 91 -35.46 22.84 2.20
N ILE A 92 -34.22 23.24 2.47
CA ILE A 92 -33.04 22.64 1.81
C ILE A 92 -32.90 21.16 2.15
N ALA A 93 -33.08 20.78 3.41
CA ALA A 93 -33.02 19.37 3.83
C ALA A 93 -34.13 18.54 3.16
N VAL A 94 -35.35 19.08 3.07
CA VAL A 94 -36.48 18.44 2.39
C VAL A 94 -36.21 18.32 0.89
N ALA A 95 -35.69 19.35 0.22
CA ALA A 95 -35.34 19.31 -1.20
C ALA A 95 -34.25 18.27 -1.51
N GLN A 96 -33.21 18.18 -0.67
CA GLN A 96 -32.17 17.17 -0.79
C GLN A 96 -32.73 15.75 -0.59
N GLN A 97 -33.59 15.56 0.40
CA GLN A 97 -34.23 14.28 0.66
C GLN A 97 -35.20 13.87 -0.46
N LEU A 98 -35.90 14.82 -1.08
CA LEU A 98 -36.79 14.57 -2.21
C LEU A 98 -35.99 14.23 -3.49
N ALA A 99 -34.89 14.92 -3.76
CA ALA A 99 -34.02 14.63 -4.89
C ALA A 99 -33.36 13.24 -4.78
N ALA A 100 -32.89 12.87 -3.58
CA ALA A 100 -32.35 11.54 -3.30
C ALA A 100 -33.44 10.45 -3.31
N GLY A 101 -34.64 10.76 -2.82
CA GLY A 101 -35.78 9.84 -2.82
C GLY A 101 -36.31 9.56 -4.23
N ALA A 102 -36.42 10.58 -5.07
CA ALA A 102 -36.83 10.45 -6.46
C ALA A 102 -35.81 9.65 -7.29
N SER A 103 -34.51 9.87 -7.10
CA SER A 103 -33.48 9.09 -7.77
C SER A 103 -33.47 7.62 -7.31
N ARG A 104 -33.72 7.34 -6.02
CA ARG A 104 -33.91 5.96 -5.51
C ARG A 104 -35.13 5.27 -6.12
N LEU A 105 -36.28 5.94 -6.20
CA LEU A 105 -37.51 5.35 -6.76
C LEU A 105 -37.33 4.91 -8.22
N VAL A 106 -36.52 5.63 -8.99
CA VAL A 106 -36.22 5.28 -10.39
C VAL A 106 -35.08 4.27 -10.50
N ASN A 107 -34.06 4.37 -9.63
CA ASN A 107 -32.92 3.45 -9.65
C ASN A 107 -33.23 2.06 -9.10
N GLU A 108 -34.01 1.95 -8.02
CA GLU A 108 -34.28 0.69 -7.31
C GLU A 108 -34.85 -0.40 -8.22
N PRO A 109 -35.89 -0.14 -9.04
CA PRO A 109 -36.41 -1.17 -9.95
C PRO A 109 -35.36 -1.65 -10.95
N VAL A 110 -34.56 -0.74 -11.51
CA VAL A 110 -33.53 -1.09 -12.51
C VAL A 110 -32.35 -1.82 -11.85
N LEU A 111 -31.96 -1.41 -10.65
CA LEU A 111 -30.91 -2.04 -9.86
C LEU A 111 -31.32 -3.46 -9.45
N GLN A 112 -32.56 -3.67 -9.00
CA GLN A 112 -33.08 -4.99 -8.65
C GLN A 112 -33.18 -5.92 -9.86
N LEU A 113 -33.53 -5.40 -11.04
CA LEU A 113 -33.67 -6.19 -12.26
C LEU A 113 -32.35 -6.50 -12.97
N THR A 114 -31.37 -5.59 -12.92
CA THR A 114 -30.14 -5.68 -13.74
C THR A 114 -28.86 -5.75 -12.93
N GLY A 115 -28.91 -5.52 -11.62
CA GLY A 115 -27.73 -5.38 -10.76
C GLY A 115 -26.95 -4.07 -10.97
N ARG A 116 -27.46 -3.15 -11.81
CA ARG A 116 -26.83 -1.87 -12.14
C ARG A 116 -27.86 -0.74 -12.09
N PRO A 117 -27.56 0.41 -11.45
CA PRO A 117 -28.53 1.49 -11.36
C PRO A 117 -28.75 2.14 -12.73
N LEU A 118 -29.88 2.84 -12.90
CA LEU A 118 -30.13 3.61 -14.11
C LEU A 118 -29.20 4.83 -14.18
N PHE A 119 -28.94 5.44 -13.03
CA PHE A 119 -28.10 6.62 -12.83
C PHE A 119 -27.16 6.44 -11.64
N GLY A 120 -25.95 6.99 -11.73
CA GLY A 120 -25.00 7.10 -10.61
C GLY A 120 -23.61 6.62 -11.00
N ASP A 121 -22.59 7.06 -10.27
CA ASP A 121 -21.22 6.64 -10.56
C ASP A 121 -20.97 5.21 -10.08
N GLY A 122 -20.03 4.54 -10.75
CA GLY A 122 -19.60 3.20 -10.40
C GLY A 122 -18.75 3.21 -9.14
N ALA A 123 -18.88 2.16 -8.32
CA ALA A 123 -18.06 2.00 -7.13
C ALA A 123 -16.57 1.86 -7.50
N ASN A 124 -15.69 2.54 -6.77
CA ASN A 124 -14.26 2.34 -6.96
C ASN A 124 -13.85 0.94 -6.50
N GLY A 125 -12.94 0.33 -7.26
CA GLY A 125 -12.21 -0.85 -6.83
C GLY A 125 -11.33 -0.55 -5.62
N TYR A 126 -10.96 -1.62 -4.93
CA TYR A 126 -10.13 -1.60 -3.73
C TYR A 126 -9.11 -2.74 -3.80
N THR A 127 -8.10 -2.71 -2.95
CA THR A 127 -7.12 -3.81 -2.84
C THR A 127 -7.65 -4.86 -1.88
N THR A 128 -7.77 -6.12 -2.30
CA THR A 128 -8.20 -7.22 -1.43
C THR A 128 -7.13 -7.58 -0.40
N ALA A 129 -7.48 -8.43 0.57
CA ALA A 129 -6.53 -8.95 1.56
C ALA A 129 -5.37 -9.72 0.92
N GLU A 130 -5.59 -10.31 -0.26
CA GLU A 130 -4.57 -11.00 -1.05
C GLU A 130 -3.70 -10.03 -1.88
N GLY A 131 -3.92 -8.72 -1.77
CA GLY A 131 -3.16 -7.71 -2.52
C GLY A 131 -3.60 -7.53 -3.97
N VAL A 132 -4.79 -7.99 -4.34
CA VAL A 132 -5.34 -7.86 -5.70
C VAL A 132 -6.21 -6.62 -5.81
N GLY A 133 -5.94 -5.76 -6.80
CA GLY A 133 -6.79 -4.62 -7.12
C GLY A 133 -8.07 -5.06 -7.83
N THR A 134 -9.24 -4.82 -7.23
CA THR A 134 -10.52 -5.15 -7.86
C THR A 134 -10.86 -4.19 -8.99
N PRO A 135 -11.61 -4.63 -10.02
CA PRO A 135 -12.13 -3.73 -11.04
C PRO A 135 -13.03 -2.63 -10.44
N GLY A 136 -13.00 -1.45 -11.05
CA GLY A 136 -14.00 -0.42 -10.80
C GLY A 136 -15.36 -0.84 -11.35
N GLY A 137 -16.42 -0.57 -10.60
CA GLY A 137 -17.80 -0.78 -11.01
C GLY A 137 -18.18 0.12 -12.18
N ALA A 138 -19.10 -0.34 -13.02
CA ALA A 138 -19.64 0.51 -14.08
C ALA A 138 -20.54 1.61 -13.48
N GLY A 139 -20.52 2.81 -14.09
CA GLY A 139 -21.52 3.85 -13.82
C GLY A 139 -22.93 3.39 -14.19
N GLY A 140 -23.96 4.18 -13.95
CA GLY A 140 -25.35 3.83 -14.25
C GLY A 140 -25.56 3.50 -15.73
N TRP A 141 -26.63 2.79 -16.07
CA TRP A 141 -26.92 2.44 -17.46
C TRP A 141 -26.96 3.65 -18.38
N LEU A 142 -27.62 4.74 -17.97
CA LEU A 142 -27.75 5.94 -18.78
C LEU A 142 -26.66 6.97 -18.42
N PHE A 143 -26.56 7.30 -17.12
CA PHE A 143 -25.71 8.37 -16.63
C PHE A 143 -24.82 7.90 -15.49
N GLY A 144 -23.56 8.31 -15.52
CA GLY A 144 -22.61 8.12 -14.43
C GLY A 144 -21.23 7.73 -14.94
N ASN A 145 -20.20 8.14 -14.22
CA ASN A 145 -18.83 7.77 -14.51
C ASN A 145 -18.53 6.34 -14.02
N GLY A 146 -17.61 5.65 -14.68
CA GLY A 146 -17.08 4.40 -14.17
C GLY A 146 -16.20 4.63 -12.94
N GLY A 147 -16.22 3.68 -12.00
CA GLY A 147 -15.34 3.69 -10.83
C GLY A 147 -13.88 3.44 -11.20
N THR A 148 -12.96 3.94 -10.40
CA THR A 148 -11.52 3.69 -10.59
C THR A 148 -11.19 2.23 -10.25
N GLY A 149 -10.28 1.59 -10.97
CA GLY A 149 -9.75 0.28 -10.59
C GLY A 149 -8.90 0.34 -9.32
N GLY A 150 -8.89 -0.74 -8.54
CA GLY A 150 -8.08 -0.87 -7.34
C GLY A 150 -6.59 -1.10 -7.65
N VAL A 151 -5.72 -0.71 -6.72
CA VAL A 151 -4.26 -0.93 -6.84
C VAL A 151 -3.93 -2.39 -6.54
N SER A 152 -3.07 -3.00 -7.37
CA SER A 152 -2.53 -4.34 -7.12
C SER A 152 -1.11 -4.28 -6.53
N VAL A 153 -0.80 -5.20 -5.63
CA VAL A 153 0.53 -5.39 -5.03
C VAL A 153 0.99 -6.85 -5.13
N ARG A 154 0.28 -7.67 -5.91
CA ARG A 154 0.51 -9.11 -6.04
C ARG A 154 1.19 -9.47 -7.36
N TYR A 155 2.19 -10.35 -7.30
CA TYR A 155 2.84 -10.92 -8.47
C TYR A 155 1.83 -11.58 -9.44
N GLY A 156 2.05 -11.38 -10.74
CA GLY A 156 1.26 -11.95 -11.83
C GLY A 156 -0.10 -11.29 -12.07
N ILE A 157 -0.44 -10.26 -11.30
CA ILE A 157 -1.75 -9.60 -11.37
C ILE A 157 -1.57 -8.14 -11.72
N ALA A 158 -2.22 -7.68 -12.79
CA ALA A 158 -2.27 -6.27 -13.17
C ALA A 158 -3.07 -5.43 -12.17
N GLY A 159 -2.95 -4.10 -12.23
CA GLY A 159 -3.90 -3.23 -11.54
C GLY A 159 -5.36 -3.49 -11.99
N GLY A 160 -6.33 -3.19 -11.13
CA GLY A 160 -7.74 -3.39 -11.44
C GLY A 160 -8.17 -2.55 -12.65
N THR A 161 -9.04 -3.06 -13.52
CA THR A 161 -9.53 -2.27 -14.65
C THR A 161 -10.47 -1.16 -14.19
N GLY A 162 -10.46 -0.02 -14.84
CA GLY A 162 -11.45 1.02 -14.62
C GLY A 162 -12.83 0.61 -15.12
N GLY A 163 -13.88 1.06 -14.43
CA GLY A 163 -15.27 0.76 -14.78
C GLY A 163 -15.72 1.49 -16.05
N ALA A 164 -16.69 0.93 -16.77
CA ALA A 164 -17.29 1.64 -17.89
C ALA A 164 -18.18 2.80 -17.42
N GLY A 165 -18.19 3.91 -18.14
CA GLY A 165 -19.18 4.98 -17.97
C GLY A 165 -20.58 4.56 -18.42
N GLY A 166 -21.55 5.44 -18.16
CA GLY A 166 -22.92 5.30 -18.63
C GLY A 166 -23.02 5.38 -20.15
N VAL A 167 -24.05 4.73 -20.72
CA VAL A 167 -24.21 4.60 -22.16
C VAL A 167 -24.51 5.94 -22.83
N LEU A 168 -25.20 6.86 -22.16
CA LEU A 168 -25.51 8.19 -22.74
C LEU A 168 -24.49 9.24 -22.33
N LEU A 169 -24.21 9.36 -21.02
CA LEU A 169 -23.24 10.31 -20.48
C LEU A 169 -22.45 9.67 -19.35
N GLY A 170 -21.13 9.68 -19.46
CA GLY A 170 -20.26 9.20 -18.40
C GLY A 170 -18.86 8.90 -18.90
N ASN A 171 -17.87 9.36 -18.16
CA ASN A 171 -16.48 9.02 -18.42
C ASN A 171 -16.21 7.58 -17.98
N GLY A 172 -15.26 6.93 -18.65
CA GLY A 172 -14.70 5.70 -18.14
C GLY A 172 -13.87 5.94 -16.89
N GLY A 173 -13.88 4.98 -15.97
CA GLY A 173 -13.08 5.04 -14.75
C GLY A 173 -11.59 4.82 -15.04
N THR A 174 -10.72 5.41 -14.24
CA THR A 174 -9.28 5.21 -14.31
C THR A 174 -8.90 3.76 -14.02
N GLY A 175 -7.92 3.21 -14.73
CA GLY A 175 -7.32 1.93 -14.34
C GLY A 175 -6.55 2.05 -13.03
N GLY A 176 -6.56 0.99 -12.22
CA GLY A 176 -5.81 0.91 -10.97
C GLY A 176 -4.31 0.73 -11.22
N GLY A 177 -3.49 1.28 -10.34
CA GLY A 177 -2.04 1.13 -10.43
C GLY A 177 -1.53 -0.27 -10.03
N ASN A 178 -0.22 -0.47 -10.17
CA ASN A 178 0.47 -1.63 -9.61
C ASN A 178 1.74 -1.18 -8.86
N LEU A 179 2.04 -1.83 -7.74
CA LEU A 179 3.23 -1.54 -6.94
C LEU A 179 4.28 -2.66 -6.97
N TYR A 180 3.93 -3.82 -7.55
CA TYR A 180 4.84 -4.96 -7.71
C TYR A 180 5.67 -4.81 -8.99
N GLY A 181 6.97 -5.03 -8.88
CA GLY A 181 7.95 -4.92 -9.97
C GLY A 181 7.59 -5.77 -11.18
N GLY A 182 7.74 -5.20 -12.37
CA GLY A 182 7.42 -5.82 -13.66
C GLY A 182 5.92 -5.92 -13.96
N MET A 183 5.04 -5.62 -12.99
CA MET A 183 3.61 -5.82 -13.18
C MET A 183 2.95 -4.60 -13.84
N PRO A 184 2.02 -4.82 -14.78
CA PRO A 184 1.37 -3.74 -15.49
C PRO A 184 0.28 -3.06 -14.67
N GLY A 185 -0.02 -1.82 -15.03
CA GLY A 185 -1.21 -1.12 -14.53
C GLY A 185 -2.50 -1.66 -15.18
N GLY A 186 -3.64 -1.38 -14.54
CA GLY A 186 -4.95 -1.74 -15.06
C GLY A 186 -5.37 -0.88 -16.25
N ALA A 187 -6.13 -1.46 -17.19
CA ALA A 187 -6.69 -0.68 -18.29
C ALA A 187 -7.74 0.33 -17.79
N GLY A 188 -7.81 1.49 -18.44
CA GLY A 188 -8.88 2.45 -18.22
C GLY A 188 -10.22 1.95 -18.78
N GLY A 189 -11.32 2.35 -18.13
CA GLY A 189 -12.67 2.00 -18.54
C GLY A 189 -13.12 2.77 -19.78
N SER A 190 -14.06 2.20 -20.55
CA SER A 190 -14.64 2.86 -21.72
C SER A 190 -15.73 3.86 -21.34
N ALA A 191 -15.91 4.92 -22.13
CA ALA A 191 -17.10 5.79 -22.08
C ALA A 191 -18.20 5.32 -23.05
N GLY A 192 -19.42 5.84 -22.87
CA GLY A 192 -20.60 5.57 -23.71
C GLY A 192 -20.70 6.50 -24.92
N LEU A 193 -21.83 7.19 -25.12
CA LEU A 193 -22.05 8.09 -26.25
C LEU A 193 -21.27 9.41 -26.06
N ILE A 194 -21.43 10.03 -24.89
CA ILE A 194 -20.75 11.26 -24.48
C ILE A 194 -19.90 10.96 -23.25
N GLY A 195 -18.59 11.13 -23.37
CA GLY A 195 -17.65 10.89 -22.27
C GLY A 195 -16.27 10.53 -22.76
N ILE A 196 -15.28 10.79 -21.93
CA ILE A 196 -13.87 10.50 -22.19
C ILE A 196 -13.56 9.12 -21.61
N GLY A 197 -12.78 8.32 -22.33
CA GLY A 197 -12.27 7.05 -21.80
C GLY A 197 -11.39 7.29 -20.57
N GLY A 198 -11.43 6.37 -19.60
CA GLY A 198 -10.59 6.47 -18.41
C GLY A 198 -9.12 6.31 -18.75
N THR A 199 -8.22 6.98 -18.04
CA THR A 199 -6.79 6.75 -18.25
C THR A 199 -6.39 5.36 -17.74
N GLY A 200 -5.36 4.76 -18.32
CA GLY A 200 -4.77 3.55 -17.76
C GLY A 200 -4.08 3.80 -16.43
N GLY A 201 -3.95 2.77 -15.61
CA GLY A 201 -3.24 2.80 -14.33
C GLY A 201 -1.73 2.75 -14.51
N ALA A 202 -0.98 3.32 -13.56
CA ALA A 202 0.47 3.24 -13.54
C ALA A 202 0.97 1.80 -13.30
N SER A 203 2.13 1.46 -13.86
CA SER A 203 2.78 0.17 -13.61
C SER A 203 3.63 0.18 -12.33
N GLY A 204 3.98 -1.02 -11.86
CA GLY A 204 5.11 -1.16 -10.96
C GLY A 204 6.44 -0.85 -11.67
N PRO A 205 7.55 -0.70 -10.93
CA PRO A 205 8.88 -0.49 -11.51
C PRO A 205 9.23 -1.59 -12.52
N GLY A 206 9.75 -1.23 -13.69
CA GLY A 206 10.03 -2.16 -14.80
C GLY A 206 8.79 -2.70 -15.52
N GLY A 207 7.58 -2.29 -15.14
CA GLY A 207 6.32 -2.68 -15.78
C GLY A 207 5.86 -1.71 -16.87
N VAL A 208 4.74 -2.06 -17.51
CA VAL A 208 4.10 -1.23 -18.55
C VAL A 208 2.79 -0.66 -18.03
N GLY A 209 2.56 0.64 -18.23
CA GLY A 209 1.32 1.30 -17.84
C GLY A 209 0.11 0.70 -18.56
N GLY A 210 -1.05 0.72 -17.90
CA GLY A 210 -2.28 0.20 -18.47
C GLY A 210 -2.71 0.96 -19.73
N ALA A 211 -3.38 0.29 -20.65
CA ALA A 211 -3.96 0.97 -21.81
C ALA A 211 -5.05 1.96 -21.38
N GLY A 212 -5.18 3.07 -22.10
CA GLY A 212 -6.30 3.99 -21.91
C GLY A 212 -7.62 3.39 -22.41
N GLY A 213 -8.72 3.80 -21.79
CA GLY A 213 -10.06 3.37 -22.16
C GLY A 213 -10.54 4.02 -23.45
N ARG A 214 -11.48 3.36 -24.13
CA ARG A 214 -12.10 3.91 -25.34
C ARG A 214 -12.97 5.11 -24.99
N GLY A 215 -12.86 6.19 -25.77
CA GLY A 215 -13.74 7.34 -25.69
C GLY A 215 -15.12 7.04 -26.26
N GLY A 216 -16.09 7.89 -25.93
CA GLY A 216 -17.40 7.83 -26.57
C GLY A 216 -17.39 8.37 -27.99
N LEU A 217 -18.52 8.23 -28.70
CA LEU A 217 -18.65 8.75 -30.08
C LEU A 217 -18.32 10.25 -30.18
N LEU A 218 -18.64 11.00 -29.13
CA LEU A 218 -18.38 12.44 -29.02
C LEU A 218 -17.27 12.77 -28.00
N GLY A 219 -16.45 11.79 -27.62
CA GLY A 219 -15.43 11.96 -26.59
C GLY A 219 -14.08 11.37 -26.98
N LEU A 220 -13.05 11.78 -26.24
CA LEU A 220 -11.67 11.34 -26.50
C LEU A 220 -11.37 10.00 -25.81
N PRO A 221 -10.45 9.18 -26.35
CA PRO A 221 -9.91 8.06 -25.61
C PRO A 221 -9.13 8.53 -24.38
N GLY A 222 -9.07 7.67 -23.37
CA GLY A 222 -8.20 7.87 -22.23
C GLY A 222 -6.73 7.72 -22.62
N THR A 223 -5.84 8.40 -21.90
CA THR A 223 -4.40 8.23 -22.07
C THR A 223 -3.94 6.90 -21.47
N ALA A 224 -2.83 6.36 -21.98
CA ALA A 224 -2.17 5.24 -21.31
C ALA A 224 -1.67 5.66 -19.91
N GLY A 225 -1.57 4.67 -19.02
CA GLY A 225 -0.94 4.85 -17.72
C GLY A 225 0.57 5.01 -17.83
N ILE A 226 1.18 5.53 -16.77
CA ILE A 226 2.62 5.73 -16.70
C ILE A 226 3.32 4.37 -16.59
N SER A 227 4.35 4.15 -17.42
CA SER A 227 5.28 3.03 -17.26
C SER A 227 6.45 3.50 -16.41
N THR A 228 6.72 2.81 -15.31
CA THR A 228 7.77 3.17 -14.35
C THR A 228 9.06 2.43 -14.72
N ALA A 229 10.14 3.14 -15.03
CA ALA A 229 11.44 2.53 -15.30
C ALA A 229 12.09 1.97 -14.02
N LEU A 230 12.96 0.97 -14.17
CA LEU A 230 13.82 0.53 -13.08
C LEU A 230 14.94 1.54 -12.84
N GLY A 231 15.35 1.69 -11.57
CA GLY A 231 16.61 2.36 -11.23
C GLY A 231 17.83 1.59 -11.78
N PRO A 232 18.99 2.25 -11.92
CA PRO A 232 20.18 1.65 -12.55
C PRO A 232 20.78 0.48 -11.76
N ASN A 233 20.42 0.33 -10.48
CA ASN A 233 20.86 -0.74 -9.58
C ASN A 233 19.72 -1.71 -9.24
N GLN A 234 18.57 -1.60 -9.89
CA GLN A 234 17.39 -2.40 -9.63
C GLN A 234 17.18 -3.47 -10.71
N THR A 235 16.74 -4.64 -10.28
CA THR A 235 16.25 -5.72 -11.15
C THR A 235 15.01 -6.38 -10.54
N LEU A 236 14.36 -7.24 -11.31
CA LEU A 236 13.08 -7.85 -10.96
C LEU A 236 13.27 -9.27 -10.43
N ILE A 237 12.56 -9.57 -9.35
CA ILE A 237 12.43 -10.92 -8.81
C ILE A 237 10.97 -11.30 -8.66
N HIS A 238 10.70 -12.60 -8.61
CA HIS A 238 9.36 -13.13 -8.38
C HIS A 238 9.38 -14.30 -7.40
N PRO A 239 8.25 -14.61 -6.74
CA PRO A 239 8.20 -15.75 -5.82
C PRO A 239 8.32 -17.06 -6.59
N GLY A 240 9.19 -17.94 -6.09
CA GLY A 240 9.26 -19.35 -6.46
C GLY A 240 8.18 -20.17 -5.75
N GLN A 241 8.21 -21.49 -5.93
CA GLN A 241 7.20 -22.41 -5.41
C GLN A 241 6.99 -22.28 -3.90
N TYR A 242 8.07 -22.12 -3.15
CA TYR A 242 8.04 -21.99 -1.70
C TYR A 242 8.28 -20.55 -1.24
N GLY A 243 8.07 -19.53 -2.08
CA GLY A 243 8.28 -18.13 -1.68
C GLY A 243 9.73 -17.67 -1.72
N SER A 244 10.65 -18.49 -2.25
CA SER A 244 12.05 -18.11 -2.50
C SER A 244 12.13 -17.07 -3.63
N PRO A 245 13.00 -16.06 -3.53
CA PRO A 245 13.15 -15.05 -4.56
C PRO A 245 13.85 -15.63 -5.81
N ILE A 246 13.17 -15.60 -6.95
CA ILE A 246 13.72 -16.06 -8.23
C ILE A 246 14.12 -14.86 -9.08
N LEU A 247 15.35 -14.90 -9.59
CA LEU A 247 15.94 -13.93 -10.51
C LEU A 247 16.28 -14.62 -11.83
N ASN A 248 16.09 -13.95 -12.95
CA ASN A 248 16.67 -14.39 -14.22
C ASN A 248 18.05 -13.76 -14.42
N ILE A 249 19.06 -14.57 -14.67
CA ILE A 249 20.44 -14.12 -14.95
C ILE A 249 20.94 -14.65 -16.29
N SER A 250 22.01 -14.06 -16.81
CA SER A 250 22.82 -14.63 -17.89
C SER A 250 24.27 -14.80 -17.43
N VAL A 251 24.86 -15.96 -17.70
CA VAL A 251 26.25 -16.28 -17.32
C VAL A 251 27.10 -16.35 -18.59
N GLY A 252 28.11 -15.49 -18.68
CA GLY A 252 29.05 -15.43 -19.81
C GLY A 252 28.39 -15.17 -21.18
N GLY A 253 27.29 -14.41 -21.20
CA GLY A 253 26.49 -14.19 -22.41
C GLY A 253 25.69 -15.42 -22.86
N GLY A 254 25.48 -16.39 -21.97
CA GLY A 254 24.58 -17.52 -22.15
C GLY A 254 23.09 -17.11 -22.17
N PRO A 255 22.17 -18.08 -22.31
CA PRO A 255 20.74 -17.80 -22.25
C PRO A 255 20.33 -17.23 -20.89
N SER A 256 19.23 -16.47 -20.88
CA SER A 256 18.58 -16.04 -19.64
C SER A 256 18.03 -17.26 -18.92
N ALA A 257 18.37 -17.44 -17.64
CA ALA A 257 18.00 -18.60 -16.85
C ALA A 257 17.59 -18.23 -15.42
N PRO A 258 16.58 -18.90 -14.85
CA PRO A 258 16.12 -18.63 -13.50
C PRO A 258 17.08 -19.21 -12.46
N VAL A 259 17.34 -18.43 -11.41
CA VAL A 259 18.12 -18.83 -10.24
C VAL A 259 17.40 -18.40 -8.97
N THR A 260 17.52 -19.18 -7.91
CA THR A 260 17.10 -18.76 -6.57
C THR A 260 18.15 -17.81 -6.02
N VAL A 261 17.77 -16.59 -5.62
CA VAL A 261 18.64 -15.68 -4.88
C VAL A 261 18.78 -16.23 -3.47
N ASP A 262 20.01 -16.58 -3.09
CA ASP A 262 20.31 -17.38 -1.93
C ASP A 262 21.24 -16.64 -0.98
N SER A 263 20.69 -16.04 0.09
CA SER A 263 21.49 -15.42 1.15
C SER A 263 22.21 -16.45 2.03
N GLY A 264 21.78 -17.73 1.99
CA GLY A 264 22.41 -18.86 2.67
C GLY A 264 23.69 -19.36 2.00
N ALA A 265 24.01 -18.91 0.79
CA ALA A 265 25.15 -19.35 0.01
C ALA A 265 26.04 -18.21 -0.50
N SER A 266 27.26 -18.56 -0.90
CA SER A 266 28.27 -17.66 -1.46
C SER A 266 28.73 -18.20 -2.82
N GLY A 267 28.40 -17.49 -3.90
CA GLY A 267 28.82 -17.84 -5.25
C GLY A 267 27.78 -18.63 -6.06
N LEU A 268 28.13 -19.12 -7.25
CA LEU A 268 27.16 -19.65 -8.22
C LEU A 268 27.65 -20.91 -8.93
N VAL A 269 26.87 -21.98 -8.86
CA VAL A 269 27.01 -23.17 -9.70
C VAL A 269 25.76 -23.32 -10.56
N VAL A 270 25.92 -23.45 -11.87
CA VAL A 270 24.82 -23.56 -12.82
C VAL A 270 24.86 -24.86 -13.62
N PRO A 271 23.69 -25.36 -14.06
CA PRO A 271 23.60 -26.38 -15.10
C PRO A 271 24.31 -25.96 -16.41
N PRO A 272 24.84 -26.91 -17.19
CA PRO A 272 25.56 -26.59 -18.43
C PRO A 272 24.71 -25.89 -19.48
N GLN A 273 23.38 -26.05 -19.47
CA GLN A 273 22.48 -25.38 -20.40
C GLN A 273 22.25 -23.88 -20.09
N TYR A 274 22.72 -23.38 -18.95
CA TYR A 274 22.60 -21.95 -18.59
C TYR A 274 23.77 -21.11 -19.12
N VAL A 275 24.76 -21.76 -19.73
CA VAL A 275 25.95 -21.12 -20.29
C VAL A 275 26.14 -21.51 -21.74
N ASN A 276 26.89 -20.70 -22.48
CA ASN A 276 27.48 -21.15 -23.73
C ASN A 276 28.92 -21.61 -23.45
N LEU A 277 29.10 -22.92 -23.25
CA LEU A 277 30.41 -23.51 -22.93
C LEU A 277 31.52 -23.13 -23.93
N ALA A 278 31.19 -22.95 -25.20
CA ALA A 278 32.17 -22.56 -26.22
C ALA A 278 32.73 -21.15 -25.99
N ASN A 279 31.98 -20.28 -25.30
CA ASN A 279 32.35 -18.90 -25.03
C ASN A 279 33.02 -18.71 -23.66
N LEU A 280 32.96 -19.69 -22.76
CA LEU A 280 33.53 -19.58 -21.41
C LEU A 280 35.06 -19.77 -21.38
N GLY A 281 35.65 -20.28 -22.46
CA GLY A 281 37.07 -20.60 -22.52
C GLY A 281 37.43 -21.91 -21.80
N VAL A 282 38.67 -22.01 -21.33
CA VAL A 282 39.19 -23.23 -20.70
C VAL A 282 38.80 -23.26 -19.22
N PRO A 283 38.37 -24.42 -18.67
CA PRO A 283 38.14 -24.55 -17.23
C PRO A 283 39.36 -24.11 -16.42
N THR A 284 39.12 -23.33 -15.37
CA THR A 284 40.16 -22.85 -14.45
C THR A 284 40.39 -23.79 -13.27
N GLY A 285 39.53 -24.78 -13.09
CA GLY A 285 39.60 -25.73 -11.98
C GLY A 285 38.36 -26.62 -11.88
N THR A 286 38.25 -27.35 -10.78
CA THR A 286 37.13 -28.25 -10.46
C THR A 286 36.78 -28.15 -8.98
N GLY A 287 35.54 -28.44 -8.62
CA GLY A 287 35.10 -28.50 -7.23
C GLY A 287 33.85 -29.34 -7.07
N SER A 288 33.35 -29.42 -5.84
CA SER A 288 32.09 -30.04 -5.51
C SER A 288 31.36 -29.26 -4.42
N VAL A 289 30.03 -29.39 -4.40
CA VAL A 289 29.16 -28.76 -3.41
C VAL A 289 28.04 -29.72 -3.02
N SER A 290 27.57 -29.62 -1.78
CA SER A 290 26.38 -30.32 -1.31
C SER A 290 25.29 -29.33 -0.95
N TYR A 291 24.09 -29.53 -1.48
CA TYR A 291 22.89 -28.77 -1.15
C TYR A 291 21.99 -29.62 -0.26
N GLY A 292 21.59 -29.08 0.90
CA GLY A 292 20.73 -29.75 1.87
C GLY A 292 21.28 -31.08 2.42
N GLY A 293 22.59 -31.36 2.23
CA GLY A 293 23.24 -32.60 2.66
C GLY A 293 22.89 -33.85 1.83
N ALA A 294 22.02 -33.72 0.83
CA ALA A 294 21.52 -34.85 0.04
C ALA A 294 21.88 -34.73 -1.44
N LEU A 295 21.84 -33.52 -2.01
CA LEU A 295 22.21 -33.29 -3.41
C LEU A 295 23.70 -32.96 -3.48
N PHE A 296 24.47 -33.75 -4.21
CA PHE A 296 25.88 -33.51 -4.44
C PHE A 296 26.12 -33.17 -5.91
N VAL A 297 26.86 -32.09 -6.16
CA VAL A 297 27.15 -31.58 -7.50
C VAL A 297 28.66 -31.42 -7.65
N ASN A 298 29.25 -32.09 -8.63
CA ASN A 298 30.60 -31.82 -9.08
C ASN A 298 30.55 -30.82 -10.24
N TYR A 299 31.51 -29.92 -10.31
CA TYR A 299 31.55 -28.86 -11.31
C TYR A 299 32.97 -28.52 -11.76
N GLN A 300 33.07 -27.90 -12.92
CA GLN A 300 34.25 -27.19 -13.39
C GLN A 300 34.09 -25.70 -13.12
N THR A 301 35.17 -24.99 -12.81
CA THR A 301 35.14 -23.54 -12.62
C THR A 301 35.58 -22.80 -13.88
N TYR A 302 34.98 -21.64 -14.09
CA TYR A 302 35.29 -20.71 -15.18
C TYR A 302 35.30 -19.29 -14.61
N VAL A 303 36.07 -18.39 -15.24
CA VAL A 303 36.06 -16.95 -14.90
C VAL A 303 35.29 -16.21 -15.99
N THR A 304 34.15 -15.65 -15.64
CA THR A 304 33.20 -15.06 -16.60
C THR A 304 32.33 -14.00 -15.93
N THR A 305 31.51 -13.28 -16.70
CA THR A 305 30.58 -12.27 -16.17
C THR A 305 29.23 -12.90 -15.82
N VAL A 306 28.55 -12.33 -14.83
CA VAL A 306 27.14 -12.60 -14.54
C VAL A 306 26.34 -11.32 -14.76
N ASP A 307 25.32 -11.39 -15.60
CA ASP A 307 24.38 -10.30 -15.88
C ASP A 307 23.08 -10.57 -15.13
N PHE A 308 22.69 -9.63 -14.26
CA PHE A 308 21.48 -9.68 -13.44
C PHE A 308 20.26 -9.01 -14.11
N GLY A 309 20.40 -8.58 -15.37
CA GLY A 309 19.44 -7.77 -16.08
C GLY A 309 19.66 -6.27 -15.86
N ASN A 310 18.95 -5.46 -16.64
CA ASN A 310 18.99 -3.99 -16.56
C ASN A 310 20.42 -3.38 -16.70
N GLY A 311 21.35 -4.10 -17.34
CA GLY A 311 22.74 -3.67 -17.51
C GLY A 311 23.60 -3.84 -16.25
N ILE A 312 23.12 -4.56 -15.24
CA ILE A 312 23.84 -4.81 -13.99
C ILE A 312 24.70 -6.07 -14.19
N VAL A 313 25.98 -5.86 -14.51
CA VAL A 313 26.92 -6.92 -14.88
C VAL A 313 28.14 -6.91 -13.96
N THR A 314 28.55 -8.08 -13.49
CA THR A 314 29.77 -8.22 -12.69
C THR A 314 31.03 -8.00 -13.53
N ALA A 315 32.12 -7.61 -12.87
CA ALA A 315 33.45 -7.94 -13.39
C ALA A 315 33.59 -9.48 -13.53
N PRO A 316 34.54 -10.00 -14.34
CA PRO A 316 34.77 -11.43 -14.42
C PRO A 316 35.01 -12.04 -13.04
N THR A 317 34.22 -13.06 -12.71
CA THR A 317 34.20 -13.75 -11.41
C THR A 317 34.12 -15.26 -11.62
N THR A 318 34.45 -16.03 -10.59
CA THR A 318 34.42 -17.49 -10.64
C THR A 318 32.98 -17.99 -10.61
N VAL A 319 32.62 -18.84 -11.59
CA VAL A 319 31.35 -19.54 -11.67
C VAL A 319 31.61 -21.03 -11.88
N GLY A 320 30.84 -21.88 -11.21
CA GLY A 320 30.85 -23.32 -11.45
C GLY A 320 29.85 -23.73 -12.51
N VAL A 321 30.23 -24.67 -13.38
CA VAL A 321 29.32 -25.35 -14.32
C VAL A 321 29.27 -26.82 -13.96
N ALA A 322 28.09 -27.32 -13.64
CA ALA A 322 27.88 -28.69 -13.19
C ALA A 322 28.30 -29.71 -14.26
N THR A 323 29.06 -30.73 -13.85
CA THR A 323 29.52 -31.82 -14.72
C THR A 323 28.85 -33.15 -14.37
N SER A 324 28.46 -33.35 -13.12
CA SER A 324 27.72 -34.54 -12.66
C SER A 324 27.03 -34.23 -11.34
N ALA A 325 25.88 -34.86 -11.07
CA ALA A 325 25.21 -34.77 -9.78
C ALA A 325 24.61 -36.12 -9.35
N TYR A 326 24.38 -36.28 -8.04
CA TYR A 326 23.75 -37.47 -7.47
C TYR A 326 23.03 -37.17 -6.14
N LEU A 327 22.06 -38.01 -5.78
CA LEU A 327 21.37 -37.96 -4.49
C LEU A 327 21.94 -38.97 -3.50
N ASN A 328 22.45 -38.50 -2.37
CA ASN A 328 22.98 -39.24 -1.21
C ASN A 328 24.22 -40.12 -1.50
N ASN A 329 24.23 -40.83 -2.62
CA ASN A 329 25.28 -41.75 -3.01
C ASN A 329 25.51 -41.68 -4.54
N PRO A 330 26.77 -41.75 -5.04
CA PRO A 330 27.07 -41.68 -6.48
C PRO A 330 26.35 -42.70 -7.37
N GLY A 331 25.84 -43.81 -6.80
CA GLY A 331 25.03 -44.79 -7.52
C GLY A 331 23.61 -44.32 -7.86
N ASN A 332 23.18 -43.14 -7.43
CA ASN A 332 21.89 -42.52 -7.74
C ASN A 332 22.09 -41.20 -8.51
N PRO A 333 22.53 -41.26 -9.78
CA PRO A 333 22.85 -40.07 -10.56
C PRO A 333 21.60 -39.25 -10.89
N ILE A 334 21.76 -37.93 -10.91
CA ILE A 334 20.76 -36.98 -11.40
C ILE A 334 21.29 -36.36 -12.68
N ASP A 335 20.40 -36.18 -13.65
CA ASP A 335 20.68 -35.38 -14.83
C ASP A 335 20.97 -33.92 -14.42
N VAL A 336 22.15 -33.42 -14.78
CA VAL A 336 22.58 -32.05 -14.44
C VAL A 336 21.66 -30.98 -15.00
N SER A 337 20.88 -31.28 -16.04
CA SER A 337 19.91 -30.35 -16.61
C SER A 337 18.69 -30.10 -15.69
N LEU A 338 18.45 -30.98 -14.73
CA LEU A 338 17.36 -30.86 -13.75
C LEU A 338 17.78 -30.13 -12.47
N LEU A 339 19.05 -29.73 -12.36
CA LEU A 339 19.53 -29.10 -11.14
C LEU A 339 18.95 -27.70 -10.98
N PRO A 340 18.49 -27.34 -9.76
CA PRO A 340 18.27 -25.95 -9.43
C PRO A 340 19.61 -25.20 -9.44
N ALA A 341 19.56 -23.89 -9.64
CA ALA A 341 20.72 -23.02 -9.55
C ALA A 341 20.48 -21.98 -8.45
N TYR A 342 21.46 -21.86 -7.55
CA TYR A 342 21.43 -20.95 -6.43
C TYR A 342 22.47 -19.86 -6.65
N LEU A 343 22.01 -18.61 -6.67
CA LEU A 343 22.83 -17.42 -6.72
C LEU A 343 23.17 -17.01 -5.29
N GLY A 344 24.32 -17.44 -4.81
CA GLY A 344 24.83 -17.10 -3.49
C GLY A 344 25.18 -15.62 -3.38
N VAL A 345 24.39 -14.89 -2.59
CA VAL A 345 24.57 -13.46 -2.27
C VAL A 345 24.94 -13.21 -0.81
N GLY A 346 24.99 -14.26 0.01
CA GLY A 346 25.45 -14.18 1.38
C GLY A 346 26.98 -14.17 1.47
N PRO A 347 27.59 -13.28 2.27
CA PRO A 347 28.96 -13.47 2.74
C PRO A 347 29.06 -14.68 3.71
N ASN A 348 30.24 -14.97 4.26
CA ASN A 348 30.44 -15.86 5.42
C ASN A 348 29.82 -17.28 5.41
N ASN A 349 29.45 -17.83 4.24
CA ASN A 349 29.08 -19.24 4.13
C ASN A 349 30.18 -20.12 3.53
N ASP A 350 31.04 -19.54 2.68
CA ASP A 350 32.17 -20.19 1.99
C ASP A 350 31.80 -21.33 1.00
N PHE A 351 30.52 -21.50 0.66
CA PHE A 351 30.04 -22.51 -0.28
C PHE A 351 29.06 -21.96 -1.30
N PRO A 352 29.17 -22.36 -2.59
CA PRO A 352 30.25 -23.16 -3.18
C PRO A 352 31.60 -22.42 -3.27
N PHE A 353 31.63 -21.11 -3.09
CA PHE A 353 32.84 -20.29 -3.15
C PHE A 353 32.94 -19.36 -1.93
N SER A 354 34.13 -18.79 -1.68
CA SER A 354 34.39 -17.91 -0.53
C SER A 354 33.82 -16.49 -0.64
N SER A 355 33.14 -16.15 -1.73
CA SER A 355 32.65 -14.79 -1.97
C SER A 355 31.32 -14.81 -2.71
N PRO A 356 30.37 -13.94 -2.32
CA PRO A 356 29.10 -13.83 -3.01
C PRO A 356 29.29 -13.22 -4.40
N VAL A 357 28.43 -13.58 -5.35
CA VAL A 357 28.60 -13.16 -6.76
C VAL A 357 28.50 -11.65 -6.92
N ASN A 358 27.60 -11.00 -6.17
CA ASN A 358 27.41 -9.55 -6.20
C ASN A 358 28.62 -8.77 -5.64
N ALA A 359 29.55 -9.39 -4.93
CA ALA A 359 30.80 -8.72 -4.52
C ALA A 359 31.69 -8.33 -5.72
N ALA A 360 31.50 -8.98 -6.88
CA ALA A 360 32.20 -8.66 -8.13
C ALA A 360 31.54 -7.53 -8.94
N LEU A 361 30.46 -6.91 -8.45
CA LEU A 361 29.86 -5.74 -9.10
C LEU A 361 30.76 -4.50 -9.00
N PRO A 362 30.72 -3.59 -9.99
CA PRO A 362 31.56 -2.40 -9.98
C PRO A 362 31.05 -1.30 -9.03
N GLY A 363 31.98 -0.45 -8.59
CA GLY A 363 31.65 0.75 -7.81
C GLY A 363 30.92 0.43 -6.52
N ASN A 364 29.87 1.19 -6.21
CA ASN A 364 29.11 1.00 -4.98
C ASN A 364 28.10 -0.16 -5.06
N MET A 365 27.90 -0.79 -6.23
CA MET A 365 26.90 -1.87 -6.38
C MET A 365 27.30 -3.17 -5.66
N ASN A 366 28.58 -3.35 -5.29
CA ASN A 366 29.03 -4.52 -4.55
C ASN A 366 28.80 -4.45 -3.03
N GLN A 367 28.35 -3.30 -2.51
CA GLN A 367 28.21 -3.09 -1.07
C GLN A 367 27.22 -4.08 -0.46
N GLY A 368 26.17 -4.45 -1.17
CA GLY A 368 25.21 -5.42 -0.69
C GLY A 368 24.05 -5.57 -1.64
N VAL A 369 23.00 -6.23 -1.16
CA VAL A 369 21.78 -6.45 -1.94
C VAL A 369 20.55 -6.41 -1.05
N LEU A 370 19.56 -5.62 -1.44
CA LEU A 370 18.22 -5.61 -0.86
C LEU A 370 17.36 -6.63 -1.60
N ILE A 371 16.87 -7.64 -0.87
CA ILE A 371 15.87 -8.59 -1.37
C ILE A 371 14.50 -8.10 -0.91
N ASN A 372 13.72 -7.52 -1.82
CA ASN A 372 12.37 -7.04 -1.57
C ASN A 372 11.33 -7.81 -2.41
N LEU A 373 11.13 -9.08 -2.04
CA LEU A 373 10.15 -9.94 -2.71
C LEU A 373 8.69 -9.45 -2.61
N PRO A 374 8.24 -8.80 -1.50
CA PRO A 374 6.91 -8.18 -1.44
C PRO A 374 6.69 -7.10 -2.50
N ARG A 375 7.76 -6.52 -3.03
CA ARG A 375 7.70 -5.57 -4.17
C ARG A 375 8.24 -6.16 -5.47
N GLY A 376 8.70 -7.40 -5.50
CA GLY A 376 9.27 -8.01 -6.71
C GLY A 376 10.57 -7.37 -7.18
N MET A 377 11.35 -6.83 -6.24
CA MET A 377 12.53 -6.03 -6.54
C MET A 377 13.76 -6.59 -5.84
N LEU A 378 14.87 -6.59 -6.56
CA LEU A 378 16.21 -6.80 -6.02
C LEU A 378 17.03 -5.54 -6.33
N GLU A 379 17.68 -4.96 -5.33
CA GLU A 379 18.43 -3.72 -5.50
C GLU A 379 19.85 -3.86 -4.96
N PHE A 380 20.85 -3.57 -5.80
CA PHE A 380 22.26 -3.68 -5.46
C PHE A 380 22.84 -2.35 -4.95
N GLY A 381 23.84 -2.45 -4.09
CA GLY A 381 24.58 -1.31 -3.56
C GLY A 381 24.13 -0.90 -2.15
N PRO A 382 24.24 0.38 -1.75
CA PRO A 382 23.90 0.80 -0.39
C PRO A 382 22.42 0.53 -0.07
N ASN A 383 22.12 0.17 1.18
CA ASN A 383 20.74 -0.08 1.62
C ASN A 383 19.87 1.18 1.37
N PRO A 384 18.84 1.09 0.50
CA PRO A 384 18.00 2.24 0.18
C PRO A 384 16.85 2.44 1.19
N LEU A 385 16.63 1.49 2.10
CA LEU A 385 15.53 1.51 3.05
C LEU A 385 16.00 1.80 4.49
N PRO A 386 15.11 2.36 5.33
CA PRO A 386 15.43 2.57 6.73
C PRO A 386 15.42 1.23 7.50
N PRO A 387 16.48 0.93 8.26
CA PRO A 387 16.59 -0.31 9.00
C PRO A 387 15.59 -0.38 10.16
N LEU A 388 15.01 -1.56 10.38
CA LEU A 388 14.29 -1.91 11.60
C LEU A 388 15.23 -2.57 12.61
N VAL A 389 16.01 -3.55 12.14
CA VAL A 389 16.95 -4.32 12.94
C VAL A 389 18.17 -4.65 12.11
N GLU A 390 19.36 -4.47 12.70
CA GLU A 390 20.63 -4.91 12.15
C GLU A 390 21.19 -6.05 13.00
N MET A 391 21.69 -7.09 12.36
CA MET A 391 22.30 -8.25 13.03
C MET A 391 23.62 -8.59 12.36
N ASP A 392 24.64 -8.76 13.18
CA ASP A 392 25.93 -9.26 12.72
C ASP A 392 25.76 -10.68 12.15
N GLY A 393 26.38 -10.91 11.01
CA GLY A 393 26.31 -12.14 10.26
C GLY A 393 25.32 -12.10 9.10
N ALA A 394 25.77 -12.61 7.96
CA ALA A 394 24.93 -13.09 6.89
C ALA A 394 25.65 -14.29 6.24
N PRO A 395 25.03 -15.48 6.14
CA PRO A 395 23.71 -15.85 6.67
C PRO A 395 23.70 -16.20 8.17
N ARG A 396 24.87 -16.46 8.77
CA ARG A 396 24.98 -17.07 10.11
C ARG A 396 24.86 -16.04 11.22
N THR A 397 23.86 -16.17 12.08
CA THR A 397 23.66 -15.28 13.24
C THR A 397 23.05 -16.03 14.43
N VAL A 398 22.70 -15.32 15.51
CA VAL A 398 22.06 -15.88 16.70
C VAL A 398 20.75 -15.15 16.99
N VAL A 399 19.68 -15.89 17.18
CA VAL A 399 18.33 -15.37 17.41
C VAL A 399 17.67 -16.08 18.58
N GLN A 400 16.58 -15.50 19.09
CA GLN A 400 15.63 -16.17 19.95
C GLN A 400 14.44 -16.67 19.14
N VAL A 401 14.15 -17.97 19.24
CA VAL A 401 12.99 -18.60 18.61
C VAL A 401 12.01 -19.05 19.69
N GLN A 402 10.75 -18.67 19.52
CA GLN A 402 9.64 -19.10 20.35
C GLN A 402 8.68 -19.92 19.51
N ILE A 403 8.38 -21.14 19.97
CA ILE A 403 7.37 -22.01 19.36
C ILE A 403 6.08 -21.87 20.15
N ASN A 404 5.00 -21.50 19.46
CA ASN A 404 3.71 -21.18 20.04
C ASN A 404 3.86 -20.17 21.19
N ASN A 405 3.47 -20.56 22.40
CA ASN A 405 3.58 -19.74 23.62
C ASN A 405 4.63 -20.29 24.59
N GLU A 406 5.57 -21.12 24.12
CA GLU A 406 6.65 -21.66 24.95
C GLU A 406 7.69 -20.57 25.30
N LEU A 407 8.70 -20.91 26.12
CA LEU A 407 9.78 -19.97 26.41
C LEU A 407 10.67 -19.79 25.16
N PRO A 408 11.01 -18.54 24.78
CA PRO A 408 11.99 -18.31 23.71
C PRO A 408 13.33 -18.96 24.04
N GLN A 409 13.93 -19.63 23.05
CA GLN A 409 15.25 -20.25 23.19
C GLN A 409 16.24 -19.61 22.22
N THR A 410 17.46 -19.35 22.70
CA THR A 410 18.55 -18.84 21.87
C THR A 410 19.14 -19.96 21.00
N VAL A 411 19.19 -19.75 19.69
CA VAL A 411 19.70 -20.73 18.72
C VAL A 411 20.59 -20.05 17.67
N GLY A 412 21.58 -20.79 17.16
CA GLY A 412 22.31 -20.42 15.95
C GLY A 412 21.42 -20.59 14.72
N ALA A 413 21.38 -19.56 13.87
CA ALA A 413 20.47 -19.44 12.75
C ALA A 413 21.17 -19.13 11.42
N PHE A 414 20.59 -19.63 10.34
CA PHE A 414 20.77 -19.12 8.98
C PHE A 414 19.57 -18.24 8.60
N ILE A 415 19.82 -16.98 8.25
CA ILE A 415 18.84 -16.13 7.57
C ILE A 415 19.00 -16.36 6.07
N ASP A 416 18.15 -17.21 5.52
CA ASP A 416 18.42 -17.91 4.26
C ASP A 416 17.24 -17.87 3.29
N SER A 417 17.34 -17.01 2.27
CA SER A 417 16.33 -16.88 1.21
C SER A 417 16.27 -18.07 0.26
N GLY A 418 17.34 -18.89 0.19
CA GLY A 418 17.41 -20.12 -0.59
C GLY A 418 16.99 -21.37 0.19
N GLY A 419 16.79 -21.25 1.51
CA GLY A 419 16.43 -22.34 2.42
C GLY A 419 15.00 -22.90 2.26
N GLU A 420 14.25 -22.40 1.28
CA GLU A 420 12.88 -22.81 0.93
C GLU A 420 11.94 -22.82 2.16
N LEU A 421 11.56 -24.00 2.65
CA LEU A 421 10.62 -24.18 3.77
C LEU A 421 11.23 -23.94 5.15
N GLY A 422 12.56 -23.82 5.25
CA GLY A 422 13.28 -23.67 6.51
C GLY A 422 13.42 -24.96 7.32
N ALA A 423 14.15 -24.85 8.43
CA ALA A 423 14.47 -25.96 9.31
C ALA A 423 14.42 -25.54 10.79
N ILE A 424 13.89 -26.42 11.63
CA ILE A 424 13.72 -26.21 13.08
C ILE A 424 14.50 -27.29 13.84
N PRO A 425 15.41 -26.91 14.75
CA PRO A 425 16.11 -27.87 15.60
C PRO A 425 15.14 -28.64 16.50
N GLN A 426 15.35 -29.96 16.64
CA GLN A 426 14.52 -30.81 17.48
C GLN A 426 14.45 -30.33 18.95
N SER A 427 15.47 -29.64 19.45
CA SER A 427 15.48 -29.05 20.80
C SER A 427 14.36 -28.02 21.02
N LEU A 428 13.88 -27.36 19.97
CA LEU A 428 12.75 -26.43 20.03
C LEU A 428 11.40 -27.15 20.03
N VAL A 429 11.37 -28.42 19.60
CA VAL A 429 10.16 -29.23 19.42
C VAL A 429 10.41 -30.68 19.83
N PRO A 430 10.73 -30.96 21.10
CA PRO A 430 11.21 -32.27 21.56
C PRO A 430 10.20 -33.41 21.34
N GLY A 431 8.91 -33.09 21.16
CA GLY A 431 7.86 -34.07 20.84
C GLY A 431 7.81 -34.52 19.38
N LEU A 432 8.63 -33.95 18.48
CA LEU A 432 8.64 -34.29 17.06
C LEU A 432 9.96 -34.99 16.68
N ALA A 433 9.84 -36.03 15.85
CA ALA A 433 11.01 -36.74 15.33
C ALA A 433 11.72 -35.95 14.23
N ILE A 434 13.04 -36.10 14.13
CA ILE A 434 13.84 -35.57 13.02
C ILE A 434 13.32 -36.11 11.69
N GLY A 435 13.24 -35.26 10.67
CA GLY A 435 12.69 -35.56 9.36
C GLY A 435 11.19 -35.31 9.24
N ASN A 436 10.48 -35.09 10.36
CA ASN A 436 9.07 -34.67 10.31
C ASN A 436 8.95 -33.18 10.00
N HIS A 437 7.74 -32.76 9.64
CA HIS A 437 7.38 -31.36 9.48
C HIS A 437 6.69 -30.79 10.74
N LEU A 438 6.78 -29.48 10.93
CA LEU A 438 5.95 -28.81 11.93
C LEU A 438 4.45 -28.91 11.57
N PRO A 439 3.56 -29.15 12.56
CA PRO A 439 2.13 -29.16 12.32
C PRO A 439 1.60 -27.80 11.83
N ALA A 440 0.62 -27.81 10.94
CA ALA A 440 -0.11 -26.60 10.55
C ALA A 440 -0.79 -25.96 11.78
N GLY A 441 -0.75 -24.63 11.84
CA GLY A 441 -1.20 -23.83 12.98
C GLY A 441 -0.13 -23.56 14.03
N THR A 442 1.05 -24.22 13.95
CA THR A 442 2.20 -23.88 14.80
C THR A 442 2.63 -22.43 14.52
N VAL A 443 2.81 -21.63 15.57
CA VAL A 443 3.33 -20.26 15.46
C VAL A 443 4.82 -20.27 15.79
N ILE A 444 5.64 -19.68 14.92
CA ILE A 444 7.07 -19.49 15.13
C ILE A 444 7.30 -17.99 15.22
N THR A 445 7.76 -17.51 16.37
CA THR A 445 8.15 -16.11 16.55
C THR A 445 9.67 -16.05 16.66
N VAL A 446 10.29 -15.24 15.81
CA VAL A 446 11.74 -15.05 15.80
C VAL A 446 12.06 -13.61 16.18
N SER A 447 13.02 -13.44 17.07
CA SER A 447 13.45 -12.16 17.60
C SER A 447 14.98 -12.13 17.77
N THR A 448 15.54 -10.94 17.92
CA THR A 448 16.95 -10.80 18.32
C THR A 448 17.17 -11.38 19.72
N ILE A 449 18.43 -11.61 20.11
CA ILE A 449 18.78 -12.06 21.46
C ILE A 449 18.33 -11.10 22.58
N ASN A 450 18.03 -9.85 22.24
CA ASN A 450 17.54 -8.82 23.16
C ASN A 450 16.01 -8.68 23.12
N GLY A 451 15.30 -9.58 22.42
CA GLY A 451 13.84 -9.64 22.37
C GLY A 451 13.18 -8.69 21.36
N VAL A 452 13.94 -8.08 20.44
CA VAL A 452 13.36 -7.25 19.37
C VAL A 452 12.76 -8.17 18.29
N PRO A 453 11.45 -8.09 17.97
CA PRO A 453 10.81 -8.97 16.99
C PRO A 453 11.41 -8.81 15.58
N LEU A 454 11.62 -9.93 14.89
CA LEU A 454 12.03 -9.97 13.48
C LEU A 454 10.84 -10.36 12.59
N TYR A 455 10.25 -11.53 12.84
CA TYR A 455 9.06 -11.99 12.12
C TYR A 455 8.28 -13.04 12.92
N THR A 456 7.02 -13.23 12.54
CA THR A 456 6.16 -14.31 13.02
C THR A 456 5.61 -15.10 11.84
N GLN A 457 5.73 -16.43 11.92
CA GLN A 457 5.21 -17.37 10.93
C GLN A 457 4.14 -18.25 11.56
N THR A 458 2.96 -18.28 10.95
CA THR A 458 1.97 -19.34 11.22
C THR A 458 2.15 -20.44 10.18
N VAL A 459 2.59 -21.61 10.63
CA VAL A 459 2.85 -22.77 9.77
C VAL A 459 1.56 -23.21 9.07
N THR A 460 1.66 -23.48 7.77
CA THR A 460 0.55 -24.00 6.97
C THR A 460 0.92 -25.36 6.38
N ALA A 461 -0.08 -26.09 5.84
CA ALA A 461 0.18 -27.38 5.20
C ALA A 461 1.16 -27.30 4.01
N ASN A 462 1.19 -26.15 3.32
CA ASN A 462 2.04 -25.94 2.14
C ASN A 462 3.38 -25.24 2.47
N HIS A 463 3.53 -24.76 3.70
CA HIS A 463 4.69 -23.98 4.12
C HIS A 463 5.05 -24.33 5.56
N THR A 464 5.79 -25.43 5.71
CA THR A 464 6.13 -26.04 7.00
C THR A 464 7.60 -26.44 7.09
N PRO A 465 8.37 -25.86 8.04
CA PRO A 465 9.76 -26.22 8.28
C PRO A 465 9.95 -27.69 8.64
N PHE A 466 11.09 -28.25 8.25
CA PHE A 466 11.50 -29.60 8.63
C PHE A 466 12.17 -29.61 10.00
N VAL A 467 11.92 -30.65 10.79
CA VAL A 467 12.61 -30.88 12.06
C VAL A 467 13.97 -31.52 11.77
N VAL A 468 15.05 -30.85 12.21
CA VAL A 468 16.43 -31.30 12.02
C VAL A 468 17.10 -31.62 13.35
N ALA A 469 18.25 -32.29 13.29
CA ALA A 469 19.06 -32.56 14.48
C ALA A 469 19.42 -31.26 15.20
N SER A 470 19.38 -31.29 16.54
CA SER A 470 19.75 -30.15 17.38
C SER A 470 21.22 -29.78 17.22
N ALA A 471 21.54 -28.52 17.55
CA ALA A 471 22.90 -28.00 17.53
C ALA A 471 23.85 -28.88 18.37
N THR A 472 25.05 -29.09 17.87
CA THR A 472 26.16 -29.70 18.61
C THR A 472 27.31 -28.70 18.74
N ALA A 473 28.35 -29.04 19.51
CA ALA A 473 29.55 -28.20 19.62
C ALA A 473 30.20 -27.92 18.25
N ASP A 474 30.15 -28.89 17.34
CA ASP A 474 30.76 -28.81 16.01
C ASP A 474 29.77 -28.34 14.93
N ASN A 475 28.47 -28.25 15.24
CA ASN A 475 27.42 -27.81 14.31
C ASN A 475 26.40 -26.91 15.03
N PHE A 476 26.78 -25.64 15.19
CA PHE A 476 26.01 -24.68 15.99
C PHE A 476 24.81 -24.06 15.26
N TYR A 477 24.92 -23.87 13.95
CA TYR A 477 23.89 -23.22 13.12
C TYR A 477 23.02 -24.29 12.47
N VAL A 478 21.80 -24.47 12.98
CA VAL A 478 20.88 -25.52 12.54
C VAL A 478 19.45 -25.02 12.33
N PHE A 479 19.08 -23.90 12.95
CA PHE A 479 17.83 -23.23 12.60
C PHE A 479 18.02 -22.53 11.25
N ASN A 480 17.09 -22.71 10.33
CA ASN A 480 17.09 -22.04 9.03
C ASN A 480 15.73 -21.39 8.86
N THR A 481 15.72 -20.07 8.61
CA THR A 481 14.48 -19.31 8.48
C THR A 481 13.62 -19.75 7.30
N GLY A 482 14.25 -20.34 6.28
CA GLY A 482 13.69 -20.47 4.95
C GLY A 482 13.44 -19.11 4.32
N SER A 483 12.71 -19.13 3.21
CA SER A 483 12.36 -17.93 2.45
C SER A 483 11.20 -17.13 3.05
N TYR A 484 10.52 -17.67 4.08
CA TYR A 484 9.35 -17.03 4.69
C TYR A 484 9.57 -15.55 5.04
N PRO A 485 10.59 -15.14 5.83
CA PRO A 485 10.75 -13.73 6.19
C PRO A 485 10.97 -12.83 4.96
N PHE A 486 11.68 -13.32 3.93
CA PHE A 486 11.89 -12.60 2.66
C PHE A 486 10.60 -12.43 1.87
N SER A 487 9.62 -13.32 2.03
CA SER A 487 8.30 -13.19 1.41
C SER A 487 7.41 -12.13 2.08
N GLN A 488 7.76 -11.70 3.29
CA GLN A 488 6.96 -10.77 4.10
C GLN A 488 7.58 -9.37 4.16
N LEU A 489 8.91 -9.28 4.19
CA LEU A 489 9.63 -8.04 4.47
C LEU A 489 10.83 -7.88 3.52
N PRO A 490 11.24 -6.64 3.23
CA PRO A 490 12.53 -6.38 2.63
C PRO A 490 13.67 -6.71 3.61
N ILE A 491 14.67 -7.45 3.14
CA ILE A 491 15.86 -7.82 3.91
C ILE A 491 17.10 -7.49 3.09
N TYR A 492 17.98 -6.69 3.67
CA TYR A 492 19.25 -6.30 3.07
C TYR A 492 20.40 -7.15 3.60
N ILE A 493 21.24 -7.61 2.69
CA ILE A 493 22.45 -8.38 2.97
C ILE A 493 23.66 -7.48 2.66
N TRP A 494 24.40 -7.11 3.71
CA TRP A 494 25.57 -6.24 3.61
C TRP A 494 26.86 -7.06 3.51
N ASN A 495 27.68 -6.75 2.50
CA ASN A 495 29.06 -7.20 2.34
C ASN A 495 30.06 -6.22 3.00
N ASN A 496 29.85 -5.82 4.26
CA ASN A 496 30.70 -4.84 4.96
C ASN A 496 32.03 -5.41 5.47
N ASP A 497 32.06 -6.71 5.80
CA ASP A 497 33.25 -7.41 6.26
C ASP A 497 33.19 -8.92 5.91
N ALA A 498 34.06 -9.72 6.53
CA ALA A 498 34.10 -11.16 6.29
C ALA A 498 32.88 -11.92 6.82
N VAL A 499 32.17 -11.36 7.81
CA VAL A 499 31.04 -11.98 8.51
C VAL A 499 29.69 -11.51 7.91
N GLY A 500 29.66 -10.28 7.39
CA GLY A 500 28.49 -9.63 6.81
C GLY A 500 27.50 -9.13 7.85
N THR A 501 26.45 -8.45 7.38
CA THR A 501 25.34 -8.00 8.22
C THR A 501 24.01 -8.30 7.54
N THR A 502 23.07 -8.84 8.30
CA THR A 502 21.66 -8.99 7.87
C THR A 502 20.84 -7.86 8.46
N ILE A 503 20.11 -7.13 7.61
CA ILE A 503 19.29 -5.99 8.02
C ILE A 503 17.84 -6.26 7.61
N PHE A 504 16.93 -6.21 8.58
CA PHE A 504 15.49 -6.23 8.33
C PHE A 504 15.04 -4.79 8.14
N ASP A 505 14.44 -4.48 7.01
CA ASP A 505 14.09 -3.11 6.64
C ASP A 505 12.59 -2.83 6.74
N ARG A 506 12.24 -1.54 6.85
CA ARG A 506 10.84 -1.10 6.77
C ARG A 506 10.44 -0.92 5.31
N GLN A 507 9.37 -1.60 4.90
CA GLN A 507 8.71 -1.33 3.62
C GLN A 507 8.13 0.09 3.62
N ILE A 508 8.52 0.91 2.64
CA ILE A 508 7.93 2.22 2.35
C ILE A 508 6.83 2.08 1.28
#